data_AF-A0A838FNN5-F1
#
_entry.id   AF-A0A838FNN5-F1
#
_cell.length_a   1.000
_cell.length_b   1.000
_cell.length_c   1.000
_cell.angle_alpha   90.00
_cell.angle_beta   90.00
_cell.angle_gamma   90.00
#
_symmetry.space_group_name_H-M   'P 1'
#
loop_
_entity.id
_entity.type
_entity.pdbx_description
1 polymer ?
#
loop_
_entity_poly.entity_id
_entity_poly.type
_entity_poly.pdbx_seq_one_letter_code
_entity_poly.pdbx_strand_id
1 'polypeptide(L)'
;MRFVRLHVTTLVVLLCFVPGLEARSPAPAPEPQLQAPPTVPAVKPKELSLVRVNVTGQPYDYTRPWQKKAPISKRALGAVLPKNRVLVTADLVANQNYVELERAESGEKTGAEVVVIDYEANLALIEPTDKKFLTGLTPLQLALDTVVGDRLAALQLEPTGALVVTDGLVTTVQMTRYPAEGQFLTYRISMSMQYR
;
A
#
# COMPACT_ATOMS: atom_id res chain seq x y z
N MET A 1 57.97 -22.63 2.56
CA MET A 1 58.21 -22.98 1.14
C MET A 1 58.61 -21.71 0.41
N ARG A 2 59.68 -21.81 -0.38
CA ARG A 2 60.50 -20.69 -0.88
C ARG A 2 59.86 -20.00 -2.10
N PHE A 3 60.00 -18.68 -2.14
CA PHE A 3 59.70 -17.78 -3.25
C PHE A 3 60.32 -18.24 -4.58
N VAL A 4 59.58 -18.06 -5.68
CA VAL A 4 60.17 -18.01 -7.02
C VAL A 4 59.71 -16.72 -7.73
N ARG A 5 60.73 -16.05 -8.25
CA ARG A 5 60.78 -14.71 -8.84
C ARG A 5 60.38 -14.80 -10.31
N LEU A 6 59.55 -13.84 -10.75
CA LEU A 6 59.31 -13.46 -12.16
C LEU A 6 60.61 -13.45 -12.96
N HIS A 7 60.59 -13.82 -14.25
CA HIS A 7 61.42 -13.17 -15.29
C HIS A 7 61.04 -13.55 -16.75
N VAL A 8 60.92 -12.49 -17.58
CA VAL A 8 61.17 -12.37 -19.06
C VAL A 8 60.17 -13.08 -20.02
N THR A 9 59.80 -12.66 -21.25
CA THR A 9 60.41 -11.77 -22.27
C THR A 9 59.38 -11.40 -23.38
N THR A 10 59.28 -10.11 -23.71
CA THR A 10 59.34 -9.43 -25.04
C THR A 10 58.63 -9.98 -26.31
N LEU A 11 57.69 -9.16 -26.83
CA LEU A 11 57.53 -8.60 -28.19
C LEU A 11 57.31 -9.51 -29.43
N VAL A 12 56.23 -9.24 -30.19
CA VAL A 12 56.29 -8.79 -31.60
C VAL A 12 55.02 -7.96 -31.89
N VAL A 13 55.21 -6.68 -32.23
CA VAL A 13 54.20 -5.78 -32.79
C VAL A 13 54.44 -5.76 -34.31
N LEU A 14 53.42 -6.12 -35.10
CA LEU A 14 53.42 -5.97 -36.55
C LEU A 14 52.57 -4.75 -36.90
N LEU A 15 53.23 -3.65 -37.27
CA LEU A 15 52.63 -2.42 -37.79
C LEU A 15 52.49 -2.55 -39.32
N CYS A 16 51.27 -2.72 -39.81
CA CYS A 16 50.93 -2.47 -41.21
C CYS A 16 50.45 -1.03 -41.36
N PHE A 17 51.18 -0.26 -42.16
CA PHE A 17 50.90 1.13 -42.51
C PHE A 17 49.81 1.16 -43.60
N VAL A 18 48.65 1.73 -43.31
CA VAL A 18 47.59 2.02 -44.29
C VAL A 18 47.51 3.54 -44.45
N PRO A 19 47.55 4.10 -45.68
CA PRO A 19 47.47 5.53 -45.88
C PRO A 19 46.02 6.01 -45.80
N GLY A 20 45.82 7.12 -45.11
CA GLY A 20 44.72 8.07 -45.30
C GLY A 20 43.31 7.50 -45.41
N LEU A 21 42.71 7.15 -44.29
CA LEU A 21 41.25 7.21 -44.12
C LEU A 21 40.95 8.24 -43.03
N GLU A 22 40.28 9.31 -43.45
CA GLU A 22 39.76 10.36 -42.57
C GLU A 22 38.92 9.74 -41.46
N ALA A 23 39.24 10.07 -40.21
CA ALA A 23 38.53 9.58 -39.04
C ALA A 23 37.10 10.15 -39.02
N ARG A 24 36.17 9.45 -39.66
CA ARG A 24 34.75 9.68 -39.46
C ARG A 24 34.39 9.04 -38.12
N SER A 25 34.27 9.87 -37.08
CA SER A 25 33.73 9.44 -35.78
C SER A 25 32.47 8.58 -36.01
N PRO A 26 32.37 7.41 -35.38
CA PRO A 26 31.11 6.68 -35.39
C PRO A 26 30.05 7.56 -34.72
N ALA A 27 28.91 7.71 -35.39
CA ALA A 27 27.75 8.38 -34.81
C ALA A 27 27.38 7.69 -33.49
N PRO A 28 26.99 8.44 -32.44
CA PRO A 28 26.61 7.84 -31.18
C PRO A 28 25.45 6.86 -31.41
N ALA A 29 25.60 5.65 -30.87
CA ALA A 29 24.53 4.66 -30.84
C ALA A 29 23.26 5.30 -30.23
N PRO A 30 22.05 4.97 -30.70
CA PRO A 30 20.84 5.50 -30.10
C PRO A 30 20.82 5.09 -28.63
N GLU A 31 20.87 6.07 -27.74
CA GLU A 31 20.61 5.85 -26.32
C GLU A 31 19.26 5.15 -26.19
N PRO A 32 19.12 4.11 -25.34
CA PRO A 32 17.81 3.59 -25.00
C PRO A 32 17.00 4.74 -24.44
N GLN A 33 16.02 5.22 -25.20
CA GLN A 33 15.10 6.25 -24.74
C GLN A 33 14.40 5.66 -23.52
N LEU A 34 14.76 6.15 -22.33
CA LEU A 34 14.00 5.89 -21.12
C LEU A 34 12.58 6.35 -21.41
N GLN A 35 11.69 5.39 -21.66
CA GLN A 35 10.26 5.64 -21.66
C GLN A 35 9.95 6.28 -20.30
N ALA A 36 9.33 7.46 -20.34
CA ALA A 36 8.86 8.11 -19.14
C ALA A 36 8.02 7.10 -18.33
N PRO A 37 8.18 7.04 -17.00
CA PRO A 37 7.40 6.12 -16.19
C PRO A 37 5.90 6.31 -16.52
N PRO A 38 5.12 5.22 -16.60
CA PRO A 38 3.69 5.33 -16.83
C PRO A 38 3.12 6.33 -15.82
N THR A 39 2.52 7.40 -16.34
CA THR A 39 1.87 8.40 -15.52
C THR A 39 0.67 7.72 -14.89
N VAL A 40 0.79 7.38 -13.61
CA VAL A 40 -0.38 6.98 -12.80
C VAL A 40 -1.38 8.12 -12.95
N PRO A 41 -2.61 7.88 -13.43
CA PRO A 41 -3.59 8.94 -13.55
C PRO A 41 -3.80 9.54 -12.17
N ALA A 42 -3.54 10.85 -12.06
CA ALA A 42 -3.74 11.60 -10.83
C ALA A 42 -5.16 11.38 -10.32
N VAL A 43 -5.29 10.70 -9.18
CA VAL A 43 -6.56 10.48 -8.50
C VAL A 43 -7.12 11.85 -8.16
N LYS A 44 -8.20 12.26 -8.85
CA LYS A 44 -8.79 13.57 -8.64
C LYS A 44 -9.35 13.66 -7.21
N PRO A 45 -9.12 14.75 -6.45
CA PRO A 45 -9.44 14.82 -5.02
C PRO A 45 -10.93 14.92 -4.66
N LYS A 46 -11.87 14.69 -5.59
CA LYS A 46 -13.28 15.12 -5.42
C LYS A 46 -14.26 14.00 -5.03
N GLU A 47 -13.81 12.78 -4.81
CA GLU A 47 -14.70 11.66 -4.51
C GLU A 47 -14.04 10.73 -3.49
N LEU A 48 -14.03 11.14 -2.21
CA LEU A 48 -13.38 10.38 -1.17
C LEU A 48 -14.08 9.03 -0.97
N SER A 49 -13.53 7.97 -1.55
CA SER A 49 -13.90 6.57 -1.28
C SER A 49 -13.50 6.10 0.12
N LEU A 50 -13.21 7.03 1.04
CA LEU A 50 -12.71 6.78 2.38
C LEU A 50 -13.64 7.41 3.41
N VAL A 51 -13.84 6.70 4.50
CA VAL A 51 -14.57 7.16 5.67
C VAL A 51 -13.72 6.97 6.92
N ARG A 52 -13.93 7.81 7.93
CA ARG A 52 -13.37 7.56 9.26
C ARG A 52 -14.25 6.57 9.99
N VAL A 53 -13.63 5.68 10.72
CA VAL A 53 -14.31 4.65 11.49
C VAL A 53 -13.87 4.77 12.93
N ASN A 54 -14.83 5.07 13.80
CA ASN A 54 -14.66 5.14 15.24
C ASN A 54 -15.29 3.89 15.85
N VAL A 55 -14.54 3.14 16.64
CA VAL A 55 -15.03 1.93 17.30
C VAL A 55 -14.77 2.06 18.79
N THR A 56 -15.81 1.85 19.59
CA THR A 56 -15.68 1.67 21.03
C THR A 56 -15.92 0.21 21.36
N GLY A 57 -14.88 -0.44 21.86
CA GLY A 57 -14.91 -1.85 22.24
C GLY A 57 -14.55 -2.06 23.70
N GLN A 58 -14.92 -3.21 24.25
CA GLN A 58 -14.62 -3.56 25.63
C GLN A 58 -14.12 -5.02 25.70
N PRO A 59 -12.81 -5.24 25.78
CA PRO A 59 -12.26 -6.59 25.84
C PRO A 59 -12.50 -7.25 27.19
N TYR A 60 -12.44 -8.57 27.21
CA TYR A 60 -12.54 -9.38 28.43
C TYR A 60 -11.18 -9.47 29.16
N ASP A 61 -11.21 -9.69 30.48
CA ASP A 61 -10.03 -10.06 31.24
C ASP A 61 -9.77 -11.57 31.11
N TYR A 62 -8.71 -11.96 30.40
CA TYR A 62 -8.37 -13.37 30.22
C TYR A 62 -8.02 -14.09 31.53
N THR A 63 -7.61 -13.37 32.57
CA THR A 63 -7.34 -13.96 33.89
C THR A 63 -8.62 -14.16 34.72
N ARG A 64 -9.64 -13.34 34.45
CA ARG A 64 -10.95 -13.36 35.13
C ARG A 64 -12.04 -13.17 34.08
N PRO A 65 -12.41 -14.23 33.33
CA PRO A 65 -13.24 -14.12 32.12
C PRO A 65 -14.67 -13.59 32.36
N TRP A 66 -15.16 -13.64 33.60
CA TRP A 66 -16.44 -13.02 33.99
C TRP A 66 -16.36 -11.48 34.12
N GLN A 67 -15.16 -10.90 34.06
CA GLN A 67 -14.92 -9.46 34.17
C GLN A 67 -14.51 -8.85 32.83
N LYS A 68 -15.11 -7.72 32.48
CA LYS A 68 -14.70 -6.89 31.34
C LYS A 68 -13.66 -5.85 31.77
N LYS A 69 -12.75 -5.51 30.86
CA LYS A 69 -11.80 -4.40 31.03
C LYS A 69 -12.49 -3.05 30.79
N ALA A 70 -11.78 -1.95 31.01
CA ALA A 70 -12.29 -0.63 30.65
C ALA A 70 -12.56 -0.55 29.12
N PRO A 71 -13.63 0.13 28.68
CA PRO A 71 -13.84 0.40 27.26
C PRO A 71 -12.68 1.19 26.65
N ILE A 72 -12.35 0.89 25.41
CA ILE A 72 -11.31 1.55 24.63
C ILE A 72 -11.92 2.00 23.31
N SER A 73 -11.64 3.25 22.93
CA SER A 73 -12.02 3.79 21.63
C SER A 73 -10.82 3.77 20.68
N LYS A 74 -11.01 3.16 19.51
CA LYS A 74 -10.06 3.12 18.40
C LYS A 74 -10.61 3.94 17.23
N ARG A 75 -9.72 4.56 16.46
CA ARG A 75 -10.07 5.26 15.22
C ARG A 75 -9.17 4.78 14.09
N ALA A 76 -9.75 4.53 12.93
CA ALA A 76 -9.03 4.21 11.72
C ALA A 76 -9.77 4.71 10.47
N LEU A 77 -9.20 4.42 9.30
CA LEU A 77 -9.83 4.67 8.02
C LEU A 77 -10.50 3.40 7.51
N GLY A 78 -11.62 3.57 6.82
CA GLY A 78 -12.34 2.51 6.13
C GLY A 78 -12.47 2.83 4.65
N ALA A 79 -12.27 1.80 3.83
CA ALA A 79 -12.39 1.89 2.38
C ALA A 79 -13.82 1.55 1.95
N VAL A 80 -14.49 2.45 1.24
CA VAL A 80 -15.84 2.25 0.72
C VAL A 80 -15.78 1.25 -0.44
N LEU A 81 -16.52 0.16 -0.31
CA LEU A 81 -16.68 -0.89 -1.30
C LEU A 81 -18.06 -0.84 -1.96
N PRO A 82 -18.23 -1.49 -3.14
CA PRO A 82 -19.54 -1.68 -3.73
C PRO A 82 -20.52 -2.33 -2.75
N LYS A 83 -21.83 -2.15 -3.01
CA LYS A 83 -22.93 -2.67 -2.17
C LYS A 83 -23.02 -2.01 -0.78
N ASN A 84 -22.59 -0.75 -0.66
CA ASN A 84 -22.65 0.05 0.57
C ASN A 84 -21.93 -0.60 1.76
N ARG A 85 -20.78 -1.20 1.50
CA ARG A 85 -19.91 -1.79 2.52
C ARG A 85 -18.68 -0.95 2.72
N VAL A 86 -18.10 -1.06 3.90
CA VAL A 86 -16.81 -0.47 4.22
C VAL A 86 -15.87 -1.57 4.69
N LEU A 87 -14.69 -1.63 4.09
CA LEU A 87 -13.61 -2.54 4.47
C LEU A 87 -12.74 -1.87 5.53
N VAL A 88 -12.53 -2.58 6.63
CA VAL A 88 -11.67 -2.18 7.75
C VAL A 88 -10.85 -3.37 8.22
N THR A 89 -9.92 -3.14 9.15
CA THR A 89 -9.18 -4.23 9.79
C THR A 89 -10.03 -4.94 10.85
N ALA A 90 -9.82 -6.25 11.03
CA ALA A 90 -10.52 -7.01 12.07
C ALA A 90 -10.14 -6.53 13.48
N ASP A 91 -8.86 -6.18 13.71
CA ASP A 91 -8.42 -5.65 15.01
C ASP A 91 -9.14 -4.35 15.40
N LEU A 92 -9.48 -3.51 14.43
CA LEU A 92 -10.23 -2.27 14.69
C LEU A 92 -11.58 -2.56 15.32
N VAL A 93 -12.29 -3.55 14.79
CA VAL A 93 -13.64 -3.91 15.22
C VAL A 93 -13.67 -5.00 16.28
N ALA A 94 -12.53 -5.42 16.85
CA ALA A 94 -12.50 -6.48 17.84
C ALA A 94 -13.17 -6.05 19.16
N ASN A 95 -14.07 -6.88 19.70
CA ASN A 95 -14.83 -6.64 20.94
C ASN A 95 -15.64 -5.32 20.92
N GLN A 96 -16.06 -4.88 19.74
CA GLN A 96 -16.87 -3.71 19.49
C GLN A 96 -18.23 -3.78 20.21
N ASN A 97 -18.54 -2.72 20.94
CA ASN A 97 -19.89 -2.45 21.47
C ASN A 97 -20.62 -1.41 20.62
N TYR A 98 -19.87 -0.49 20.00
CA TYR A 98 -20.39 0.59 19.17
C TYR A 98 -19.43 0.87 18.02
N VAL A 99 -19.96 1.02 16.81
CA VAL A 99 -19.23 1.39 15.60
C VAL A 99 -19.93 2.60 14.99
N GLU A 100 -19.14 3.61 14.65
CA GLU A 100 -19.58 4.85 14.04
C GLU A 100 -18.73 5.15 12.81
N LEU A 101 -19.40 5.55 11.74
CA LEU A 101 -18.78 6.06 10.52
C LEU A 101 -18.91 7.57 10.51
N GLU A 102 -17.83 8.25 10.10
CA GLU A 102 -17.77 9.70 9.95
C GLU A 102 -17.25 10.05 8.55
N ARG A 103 -17.97 10.94 7.86
CA ARG A 103 -17.52 11.49 6.57
C ARG A 103 -16.47 12.56 6.81
N ALA A 104 -15.35 12.44 6.09
CA ALA A 104 -14.22 13.35 6.20
C ALA A 104 -14.56 14.81 5.85
N GLU A 105 -15.43 15.01 4.84
CA GLU A 105 -15.75 16.33 4.29
C GLU A 105 -16.84 17.05 5.10
N SER A 106 -17.92 16.34 5.42
CA SER A 106 -19.10 16.93 6.07
C SER A 106 -19.09 16.80 7.58
N GLY A 107 -18.26 15.91 8.15
CA GLY A 107 -18.32 15.54 9.57
C GLY A 107 -19.60 14.81 9.96
N GLU A 108 -20.43 14.43 8.99
CA GLU A 108 -21.65 13.66 9.19
C GLU A 108 -21.31 12.29 9.79
N LYS A 109 -22.09 11.86 10.78
CA LYS A 109 -21.88 10.63 11.52
C LYS A 109 -23.08 9.71 11.41
N THR A 110 -22.82 8.42 11.32
CA THR A 110 -23.87 7.39 11.38
C THR A 110 -23.37 6.17 12.14
N GLY A 111 -24.30 5.45 12.77
CA GLY A 111 -24.00 4.12 13.33
C GLY A 111 -23.68 3.13 12.21
N ALA A 112 -22.93 2.09 12.54
CA ALA A 112 -22.68 0.98 11.64
C ALA A 112 -22.73 -0.36 12.38
N GLU A 113 -22.99 -1.41 11.62
CA GLU A 113 -23.01 -2.78 12.09
C GLU A 113 -21.90 -3.59 11.42
N VAL A 114 -21.36 -4.55 12.15
CA VAL A 114 -20.33 -5.46 11.62
C VAL A 114 -21.01 -6.64 10.96
N VAL A 115 -20.76 -6.81 9.66
CA VAL A 115 -21.37 -7.89 8.87
C VAL A 115 -20.59 -9.18 9.02
N VAL A 116 -19.26 -9.11 8.89
CA VAL A 116 -18.37 -10.26 9.00
C VAL A 116 -17.00 -9.79 9.46
N ILE A 117 -16.34 -10.65 10.23
CA ILE A 117 -14.97 -10.47 10.71
C ILE A 117 -14.18 -11.71 10.34
N ASP A 118 -13.04 -11.50 9.70
CA ASP A 118 -12.02 -12.51 9.46
C ASP A 118 -10.76 -12.12 10.23
N TYR A 119 -10.52 -12.82 11.34
CA TYR A 119 -9.36 -12.58 12.19
C TYR A 119 -8.05 -13.12 11.59
N GLU A 120 -8.11 -14.10 10.67
CA GLU A 120 -6.89 -14.64 10.06
C GLU A 120 -6.33 -13.68 9.02
N ALA A 121 -7.19 -13.15 8.15
CA ALA A 121 -6.81 -12.12 7.17
C ALA A 121 -6.72 -10.71 7.78
N ASN A 122 -7.15 -10.53 9.04
CA ASN A 122 -7.31 -9.25 9.71
C ASN A 122 -8.19 -8.26 8.91
N LEU A 123 -9.31 -8.74 8.37
CA LEU A 123 -10.27 -7.94 7.60
C LEU A 123 -11.66 -8.02 8.23
N ALA A 124 -12.42 -6.94 8.12
CA ALA A 124 -13.83 -6.93 8.47
C ALA A 124 -14.63 -6.07 7.49
N LEU A 125 -15.88 -6.45 7.29
CA LEU A 125 -16.86 -5.66 6.55
C LEU A 125 -17.87 -5.07 7.51
N ILE A 126 -18.09 -3.78 7.40
CA ILE A 126 -19.11 -3.04 8.14
C ILE A 126 -20.08 -2.37 7.17
N GLU A 127 -21.33 -2.22 7.61
CA GLU A 127 -22.39 -1.55 6.86
C GLU A 127 -22.96 -0.40 7.70
N PRO A 128 -23.20 0.79 7.11
CA PRO A 128 -23.86 1.88 7.81
C PRO A 128 -25.31 1.49 8.11
N THR A 129 -25.82 1.89 9.28
CA THR A 129 -27.23 1.72 9.63
C THR A 129 -28.12 2.49 8.65
N ASP A 130 -27.71 3.70 8.25
CA ASP A 130 -28.32 4.42 7.14
C ASP A 130 -27.59 4.14 5.82
N LYS A 131 -28.21 3.36 4.94
CA LYS A 131 -27.66 3.05 3.62
C LYS A 131 -27.41 4.31 2.78
N LYS A 132 -28.13 5.41 3.02
CA LYS A 132 -27.93 6.64 2.25
C LYS A 132 -26.61 7.34 2.59
N PHE A 133 -26.00 7.03 3.73
CA PHE A 133 -24.76 7.66 4.21
C PHE A 133 -23.59 7.59 3.22
N LEU A 134 -23.46 6.47 2.50
CA LEU A 134 -22.40 6.27 1.50
C LEU A 134 -22.79 6.78 0.09
N THR A 135 -23.98 7.36 -0.07
CA THR A 135 -24.45 7.86 -1.36
C THR A 135 -23.61 9.05 -1.79
N GLY A 136 -23.15 9.04 -3.04
CA GLY A 136 -22.30 10.09 -3.59
C GLY A 136 -20.81 9.90 -3.32
N LEU A 137 -20.42 8.84 -2.59
CA LEU A 137 -19.03 8.39 -2.55
C LEU A 137 -18.80 7.37 -3.67
N THR A 138 -17.66 7.47 -4.34
CA THR A 138 -17.28 6.52 -5.41
C THR A 138 -16.66 5.28 -4.78
N PRO A 139 -17.24 4.07 -4.92
CA PRO A 139 -16.69 2.88 -4.29
C PRO A 139 -15.39 2.40 -4.95
N LEU A 140 -14.46 1.87 -4.15
CA LEU A 140 -13.22 1.27 -4.65
C LEU A 140 -13.47 -0.13 -5.19
N GLN A 141 -12.91 -0.40 -6.37
CA GLN A 141 -12.89 -1.73 -6.96
C GLN A 141 -11.61 -2.47 -6.57
N LEU A 142 -11.72 -3.78 -6.44
CA LEU A 142 -10.56 -4.63 -6.14
C LEU A 142 -9.80 -4.94 -7.43
N ALA A 143 -8.52 -4.60 -7.46
CA ALA A 143 -7.60 -5.01 -8.50
C ALA A 143 -7.00 -6.38 -8.17
N LEU A 144 -6.87 -7.25 -9.17
CA LEU A 144 -6.36 -8.63 -9.03
C LEU A 144 -5.11 -8.90 -9.87
N ASP A 145 -4.69 -7.91 -10.65
CA ASP A 145 -3.66 -7.97 -11.68
C ASP A 145 -2.37 -7.24 -11.27
N THR A 146 -2.26 -6.80 -10.02
CA THR A 146 -1.08 -6.10 -9.49
C THR A 146 0.17 -6.96 -9.56
N VAL A 147 1.23 -6.42 -10.16
CA VAL A 147 2.55 -7.08 -10.29
C VAL A 147 3.68 -6.24 -9.67
N VAL A 148 4.85 -6.88 -9.50
CA VAL A 148 6.06 -6.17 -9.06
C VAL A 148 6.46 -5.15 -10.13
N GLY A 149 6.78 -3.94 -9.70
CA GLY A 149 7.07 -2.81 -10.58
C GLY A 149 5.89 -1.83 -10.75
N ASP A 150 4.68 -2.23 -10.35
CA ASP A 150 3.52 -1.34 -10.41
C ASP A 150 3.62 -0.20 -9.41
N ARG A 151 2.99 0.93 -9.76
CA ARG A 151 2.86 2.10 -8.92
C ARG A 151 1.47 2.13 -8.30
N LEU A 152 1.41 2.17 -6.97
CA LEU A 152 0.18 2.26 -6.20
C LEU A 152 0.13 3.57 -5.42
N ALA A 153 -1.06 4.09 -5.20
CA ALA A 153 -1.30 5.29 -4.40
C ALA A 153 -1.79 4.89 -3.00
N ALA A 154 -1.05 5.27 -1.96
CA ALA A 154 -1.53 5.20 -0.58
C ALA A 154 -2.35 6.46 -0.27
N LEU A 155 -3.58 6.24 0.18
CA LEU A 155 -4.52 7.29 0.53
C LEU A 155 -4.55 7.46 2.04
N GLN A 156 -4.15 8.63 2.52
CA GLN A 156 -4.17 9.02 3.93
C GLN A 156 -5.13 10.18 4.13
N LEU A 157 -5.86 10.17 5.24
CA LEU A 157 -6.78 11.24 5.59
C LEU A 157 -6.30 11.94 6.86
N GLU A 158 -6.02 13.24 6.73
CA GLU A 158 -5.60 14.09 7.83
C GLU A 158 -6.75 14.37 8.80
N PRO A 159 -6.47 14.76 10.07
CA PRO A 159 -7.49 15.20 11.01
C PRO A 159 -8.34 16.37 10.48
N THR A 160 -7.76 17.22 9.64
CA THR A 160 -8.44 18.34 8.98
C THR A 160 -9.44 17.90 7.90
N GLY A 161 -9.43 16.63 7.50
CA GLY A 161 -10.23 16.11 6.39
C GLY A 161 -9.53 16.18 5.03
N ALA A 162 -8.30 16.68 4.97
CA ALA A 162 -7.50 16.71 3.74
C ALA A 162 -7.02 15.30 3.36
N LEU A 163 -7.16 14.94 2.08
CA LEU A 163 -6.61 13.70 1.54
C LEU A 163 -5.17 13.92 1.09
N VAL A 164 -4.27 13.12 1.64
CA VAL A 164 -2.86 13.03 1.23
C VAL A 164 -2.67 11.75 0.43
N VAL A 165 -2.22 11.90 -0.81
CA VAL A 165 -1.93 10.78 -1.71
C VAL A 165 -0.43 10.63 -1.81
N THR A 166 0.07 9.43 -1.51
CA THR A 166 1.50 9.11 -1.57
C THR A 166 1.73 7.98 -2.56
N ASP A 167 2.56 8.22 -3.57
CA ASP A 167 2.92 7.20 -4.54
C ASP A 167 3.93 6.19 -3.96
N GLY A 168 3.68 4.91 -4.21
CA GLY A 168 4.51 3.80 -3.79
C GLY A 168 4.80 2.84 -4.94
N LEU A 169 5.94 2.16 -4.88
CA LEU A 169 6.35 1.13 -5.83
C LEU A 169 6.15 -0.24 -5.20
N VAL A 170 5.46 -1.15 -5.90
CA VAL A 170 5.37 -2.56 -5.50
C VAL A 170 6.74 -3.21 -5.71
N THR A 171 7.42 -3.55 -4.62
CA THR A 171 8.78 -4.11 -4.66
C THR A 171 8.80 -5.62 -4.57
N THR A 172 7.79 -6.23 -3.93
CA THR A 172 7.77 -7.67 -3.72
C THR A 172 6.34 -8.17 -3.60
N VAL A 173 6.06 -9.32 -4.22
CA VAL A 173 4.83 -10.09 -4.05
C VAL A 173 5.23 -11.49 -3.59
N GLN A 174 4.82 -11.89 -2.39
CA GLN A 174 5.25 -13.16 -1.80
C GLN A 174 4.23 -13.69 -0.79
N MET A 175 4.24 -15.01 -0.58
CA MET A 175 3.51 -15.64 0.52
C MET A 175 4.22 -15.35 1.84
N THR A 176 3.52 -14.78 2.81
CA THR A 176 4.08 -14.47 4.13
C THR A 176 3.03 -14.71 5.21
N ARG A 177 3.48 -14.97 6.43
CA ARG A 177 2.59 -15.02 7.59
C ARG A 177 2.08 -13.61 7.89
N TYR A 178 0.79 -13.46 8.07
CA TYR A 178 0.13 -12.18 8.36
C TYR A 178 -0.74 -12.38 9.61
N PRO A 179 -0.77 -11.42 10.57
CA PRO A 179 -0.50 -11.53 12.01
C PRO A 179 -0.98 -12.75 12.81
N ALA A 180 -1.94 -13.52 12.30
CA ALA A 180 -2.35 -14.81 12.82
C ALA A 180 -1.51 -15.96 12.24
N GLU A 181 -1.93 -17.20 12.47
CA GLU A 181 -1.26 -18.43 12.01
C GLU A 181 -1.36 -18.68 10.48
N GLY A 182 -2.11 -17.85 9.76
CA GLY A 182 -2.36 -18.00 8.32
C GLY A 182 -1.19 -17.53 7.43
N GLN A 183 -1.09 -18.12 6.23
CA GLN A 183 -0.21 -17.65 5.16
C GLN A 183 -1.03 -16.98 4.07
N PHE A 184 -0.68 -15.75 3.73
CA PHE A 184 -1.39 -14.96 2.73
C PHE A 184 -0.43 -14.40 1.69
N LEU A 185 -0.97 -14.08 0.51
CA LEU A 185 -0.25 -13.32 -0.50
C LEU A 185 -0.10 -11.88 0.01
N THR A 186 1.14 -11.43 0.14
CA THR A 186 1.46 -10.09 0.65
C THR A 186 2.18 -9.27 -0.40
N TYR A 187 1.80 -8.00 -0.49
CA TYR A 187 2.41 -7.00 -1.35
C TYR A 187 3.25 -6.08 -0.49
N ARG A 188 4.55 -5.97 -0.78
CA ARG A 188 5.44 -4.97 -0.15
C ARG A 188 5.53 -3.77 -1.06
N ILE A 189 5.29 -2.60 -0.48
CA ILE A 189 5.29 -1.34 -1.19
C ILE A 189 6.35 -0.44 -0.56
N SER A 190 7.24 0.11 -1.38
CA SER A 190 8.21 1.12 -0.99
C SER A 190 7.63 2.50 -1.27
N MET A 191 7.43 3.30 -0.22
CA MET A 191 6.90 4.65 -0.30
C MET A 191 7.46 5.51 0.84
N SER A 192 7.57 6.81 0.60
CA SER A 192 7.94 7.78 1.64
C SER A 192 6.68 8.24 2.38
N MET A 193 6.30 7.55 3.47
CA MET A 193 5.21 8.02 4.32
C MET A 193 5.67 9.20 5.18
N GLN A 194 4.85 10.25 5.20
CA GLN A 194 5.03 11.35 6.15
C GLN A 194 4.49 10.89 7.51
N TYR A 195 5.39 10.48 8.41
CA TYR A 195 5.02 10.17 9.79
C TYR A 195 4.84 11.48 10.57
N ARG A 196 3.68 11.69 11.19
CA ARG A 196 3.41 12.80 12.10
C ARG A 196 2.70 12.32 13.34
#